data_AF-A0A0G0D6W5-F1
#
_entry.id   AF-A0A0G0D6W5-F1
#
_cell.length_a   1.000
_cell.length_b   1.000
_cell.length_c   1.000
_cell.angle_alpha   90.00
_cell.angle_beta   90.00
_cell.angle_gamma   90.00
#
_symmetry.space_group_name_H-M   'P 1'
#
loop_
_entity.id
_entity.type
_entity.pdbx_description
1 polymer ?
#
loop_
_entity_poly.entity_id
_entity_poly.type
_entity_poly.pdbx_seq_one_letter_code
_entity_poly.pdbx_strand_id
1 'polypeptide(L)'
;MQNIQEVFNHIREMKKEQKDLRDMYKDALVQADEYEEIVEEIKVLREKKQAIEARIQLQLGRAYEKLEDLKHEVETEKEMMNDIALSTLMKGETVVVKDEWDNEYEPAWKVAFKKANGGTTTGE
;
A
#
# COMPACT_ATOMS: atom_id res chain seq x y z
N MET A 1 -10.58 -27.94 -6.86
CA MET A 1 -9.87 -26.66 -6.70
C MET A 1 -10.45 -25.70 -7.74
N GLN A 2 -10.84 -24.49 -7.35
CA GLN A 2 -11.25 -23.45 -8.31
C GLN A 2 -10.05 -23.06 -9.17
N ASN A 3 -10.25 -22.81 -10.46
CA ASN A 3 -9.17 -22.34 -11.32
C ASN A 3 -8.84 -20.88 -10.98
N ILE A 4 -7.56 -20.49 -11.05
CA ILE A 4 -7.12 -19.11 -10.78
C ILE A 4 -7.85 -18.07 -11.64
N GLN A 5 -8.24 -18.45 -12.87
CA GLN A 5 -9.04 -17.62 -13.76
C GLN A 5 -10.47 -17.38 -13.22
N GLU A 6 -11.10 -18.38 -12.62
CA GLU A 6 -12.44 -18.27 -12.02
C GLU A 6 -12.40 -17.34 -10.79
N VAL A 7 -11.40 -17.54 -9.91
CA VAL A 7 -11.19 -16.68 -8.74
C VAL A 7 -10.92 -15.23 -9.18
N PHE A 8 -10.07 -15.04 -10.19
CA PHE A 8 -9.78 -13.71 -10.73
C PHE A 8 -11.04 -13.03 -11.29
N ASN A 9 -11.85 -13.75 -12.08
CA ASN A 9 -13.09 -13.22 -12.63
C ASN A 9 -14.07 -12.82 -11.53
N HIS A 10 -14.26 -13.70 -10.54
CA HIS A 10 -15.15 -13.43 -9.41
C HIS A 10 -14.69 -12.20 -8.59
N ILE A 11 -13.39 -12.05 -8.34
CA ILE A 11 -12.83 -10.84 -7.70
C ILE A 11 -13.13 -9.58 -8.53
N ARG A 12 -13.08 -9.66 -9.86
CA ARG A 12 -13.40 -8.51 -10.72
C ARG A 12 -14.87 -8.13 -10.67
N GLU A 13 -15.76 -9.10 -10.63
CA GLU A 13 -17.20 -8.87 -10.48
C GLU A 13 -17.50 -8.21 -9.14
N MET A 14 -16.98 -8.75 -8.03
CA MET A 14 -17.12 -8.13 -6.71
C MET A 14 -16.54 -6.71 -6.65
N LYS A 15 -15.39 -6.47 -7.29
CA LYS A 15 -14.81 -5.10 -7.36
C LYS A 15 -15.69 -4.14 -8.14
N LYS A 16 -16.41 -4.60 -9.17
CA LYS A 16 -17.36 -3.78 -9.92
C LYS A 16 -18.54 -3.42 -9.04
N GLU A 17 -19.14 -4.41 -8.38
CA GLU A 17 -20.24 -4.18 -7.44
C GLU A 17 -19.86 -3.26 -6.28
N GLN A 18 -18.68 -3.47 -5.68
CA GLN A 18 -18.14 -2.57 -4.66
C GLN A 18 -17.99 -1.12 -5.15
N LYS A 19 -17.62 -0.93 -6.43
CA LYS A 19 -17.51 0.40 -7.01
C LYS A 19 -18.89 1.05 -7.11
N ASP A 20 -19.87 0.33 -7.65
CA ASP A 20 -21.24 0.83 -7.82
C ASP A 20 -21.84 1.23 -6.45
N LEU A 21 -21.69 0.39 -5.43
CA LEU A 21 -22.12 0.68 -4.05
C LEU A 21 -21.38 1.89 -3.44
N ARG A 22 -20.07 2.01 -3.69
CA ARG A 22 -19.27 3.13 -3.20
C ARG A 22 -19.71 4.44 -3.85
N ASP A 23 -20.06 4.43 -5.13
CA ASP A 23 -20.50 5.63 -5.84
C ASP A 23 -21.89 6.06 -5.33
N MET A 24 -22.83 5.11 -5.15
CA MET A 24 -24.12 5.39 -4.48
C MET A 24 -23.94 5.98 -3.07
N TYR A 25 -23.02 5.43 -2.28
CA TYR A 25 -22.71 5.95 -0.96
C TYR A 25 -22.16 7.38 -0.99
N LYS A 26 -21.26 7.70 -1.93
CA LYS A 26 -20.75 9.06 -2.10
C LYS A 26 -21.86 10.04 -2.47
N ASP A 27 -22.76 9.65 -3.37
CA ASP A 27 -23.89 10.50 -3.76
C ASP A 27 -24.81 10.77 -2.58
N ALA A 28 -25.06 9.77 -1.74
CA ALA A 28 -25.83 9.92 -0.51
C ALA A 28 -25.14 10.84 0.52
N LEU A 29 -23.81 10.77 0.64
CA LEU A 29 -23.04 11.68 1.50
C LEU A 29 -23.15 13.13 1.05
N VAL A 30 -23.07 13.41 -0.26
CA VAL A 30 -23.20 14.77 -0.80
C VAL A 30 -24.61 15.34 -0.56
N GLN A 31 -25.63 14.49 -0.52
CA GLN A 31 -27.01 14.89 -0.23
C GLN A 31 -27.29 15.03 1.27
N ALA A 32 -26.40 14.56 2.14
CA ALA A 32 -26.56 14.69 3.58
C ALA A 32 -26.24 16.13 4.00
N ASP A 33 -27.11 16.71 4.84
CA ASP A 33 -26.90 18.03 5.41
C ASP A 33 -25.54 18.08 6.14
N GLU A 34 -24.89 19.25 6.11
CA GLU A 34 -23.61 19.54 6.80
C GLU A 34 -22.37 18.78 6.27
N TYR A 35 -22.51 17.75 5.44
CA TYR A 35 -21.36 16.98 4.95
C TYR A 35 -20.38 17.83 4.13
N GLU A 36 -20.89 18.64 3.20
CA GLU A 36 -20.05 19.51 2.37
C GLU A 36 -19.33 20.58 3.20
N GLU A 37 -20.01 21.16 4.20
CA GLU A 37 -19.44 22.15 5.12
C GLU A 37 -18.30 21.55 5.94
N ILE A 38 -18.50 20.37 6.52
CA ILE A 38 -17.46 19.64 7.27
C ILE A 38 -16.28 19.29 6.36
N VAL A 39 -16.53 18.90 5.11
CA VAL A 39 -15.45 18.61 4.14
C VAL A 39 -14.60 19.86 3.86
N GLU A 40 -15.22 21.03 3.73
CA GLU A 40 -14.49 22.29 3.57
C GLU A 40 -13.71 22.68 4.83
N GLU A 41 -14.29 22.53 6.02
CA GLU A 41 -13.58 22.75 7.28
C GLU A 41 -12.35 21.83 7.40
N ILE A 42 -12.48 20.57 7.02
CA ILE A 42 -11.38 19.61 6.99
C ILE A 42 -10.27 20.08 6.05
N LYS A 43 -10.58 20.67 4.89
CA LYS A 43 -9.56 21.22 3.98
C LYS A 43 -8.77 22.33 4.65
N VAL A 44 -9.47 23.30 5.25
CA VAL A 44 -8.83 24.41 5.99
C VAL A 44 -7.96 23.88 7.14
N LEU A 45 -8.44 22.88 7.89
CA LEU A 45 -7.66 22.26 8.96
C LEU A 45 -6.43 21.52 8.44
N ARG A 46 -6.52 20.84 7.29
CA ARG A 46 -5.39 20.17 6.64
C ARG A 46 -4.31 21.15 6.21
N GLU A 47 -4.69 22.28 5.64
CA GLU A 47 -3.73 23.34 5.28
C GLU A 47 -3.02 23.90 6.51
N LYS A 48 -3.77 24.19 7.58
CA LYS A 48 -3.19 24.63 8.86
C LYS A 48 -2.23 23.59 9.45
N LYS A 49 -2.60 22.31 9.43
CA LYS A 49 -1.75 21.20 9.86
C LYS A 49 -0.46 21.14 9.04
N GLN A 50 -0.58 21.20 7.71
CA GLN A 50 0.57 21.15 6.80
C GLN A 50 1.53 22.32 7.03
N ALA A 51 1.01 23.53 7.28
CA ALA A 51 1.85 24.69 7.59
C ALA A 51 2.63 24.50 8.90
N ILE A 52 2.01 23.90 9.93
CA ILE A 52 2.69 23.57 11.19
C ILE A 52 3.77 22.51 10.93
N GLU A 53 3.45 21.44 10.22
CA GLU A 53 4.39 20.36 9.89
C GLU A 53 5.60 20.88 9.13
N ALA A 54 5.39 21.66 8.07
CA ALA A 54 6.47 22.27 7.29
C ALA A 54 7.37 23.15 8.16
N ARG A 55 6.79 23.94 9.07
CA ARG A 55 7.56 24.76 10.00
C ARG A 55 8.43 23.90 10.92
N ILE A 56 7.89 22.81 11.48
CA ILE A 56 8.65 21.91 12.37
C ILE A 56 9.73 21.15 11.60
N GLN A 57 9.44 20.68 10.39
CA GLN A 57 10.43 20.03 9.51
C GLN A 57 11.63 20.95 9.26
N LEU A 58 11.38 22.22 8.93
CA LEU A 58 12.43 23.23 8.75
C LEU A 58 13.23 23.48 10.04
N GLN A 59 12.56 23.52 11.20
CA GLN A 59 13.23 23.70 12.50
C GLN A 59 14.15 22.52 12.87
N LEU A 60 13.75 21.30 12.53
CA LEU A 60 14.55 20.09 12.76
C LEU A 60 15.75 20.00 11.81
N GLY A 61 15.66 20.59 10.62
CA GLY A 61 16.76 20.66 9.64
C GLY A 61 17.36 19.29 9.34
N ARG A 62 18.66 19.13 9.63
CA ARG A 62 19.40 17.88 9.38
C ARG A 62 18.82 16.64 10.04
N ALA A 63 18.17 16.78 11.20
CA ALA A 63 17.52 15.65 11.86
C ALA A 63 16.33 15.12 11.04
N TYR A 64 15.61 16.02 10.37
CA TYR A 64 14.51 15.65 9.49
C TYR A 64 15.01 15.11 8.14
N GLU A 65 16.08 15.68 7.57
CA GLU A 65 16.75 15.13 6.38
C GLU A 65 17.16 13.66 6.62
N LYS A 66 17.85 13.40 7.74
CA LYS A 66 18.23 12.04 8.12
C LYS A 66 17.04 11.09 8.28
N LEU A 67 15.88 11.60 8.73
CA LEU A 67 14.66 10.80 8.85
C LEU A 67 14.14 10.37 7.47
N GLU A 68 14.11 11.28 6.49
CA GLU A 68 13.71 10.93 5.13
C GLU A 68 14.73 10.00 4.47
N ASP A 69 16.03 10.20 4.71
CA ASP A 69 17.08 9.29 4.22
C ASP A 69 16.87 7.87 4.77
N LEU A 70 16.68 7.73 6.09
CA LEU A 70 16.42 6.43 6.72
C LEU A 70 15.15 5.77 6.17
N LYS A 71 14.12 6.56 5.88
CA LYS A 71 12.87 6.04 5.28
C LYS A 71 13.12 5.50 3.87
N HIS A 72 13.95 6.17 3.08
CA HIS A 72 14.35 5.69 1.76
C HIS A 72 15.21 4.42 1.86
N GLU A 73 16.22 4.41 2.73
CA GLU A 73 17.06 3.24 2.99
C GLU A 73 16.23 2.03 3.42
N VAL A 74 15.30 2.20 4.36
CA VAL A 74 14.39 1.12 4.79
C VAL A 74 13.55 0.58 3.64
N GLU A 75 13.08 1.43 2.73
CA GLU A 75 12.30 0.96 1.59
C GLU A 75 13.18 0.18 0.60
N THR A 76 14.40 0.65 0.34
CA THR A 76 15.39 -0.10 -0.46
C THR A 76 15.73 -1.45 0.18
N GLU A 77 15.95 -1.50 1.49
CA GLU A 77 16.20 -2.74 2.22
C GLU A 77 15.02 -3.71 2.14
N LYS A 78 13.77 -3.22 2.17
CA LYS A 78 12.58 -4.07 1.98
C LYS A 78 12.50 -4.64 0.57
N GLU A 79 12.83 -3.86 -0.45
CA GLU A 79 12.90 -4.34 -1.83
C GLU A 79 13.93 -5.47 -1.96
N MET A 80 15.14 -5.25 -1.44
CA MET A 80 16.19 -6.28 -1.42
C MET A 80 15.78 -7.52 -0.62
N MET A 81 15.13 -7.36 0.53
CA MET A 81 14.62 -8.46 1.34
C MET A 81 13.60 -9.30 0.55
N ASN A 82 12.69 -8.66 -0.19
CA ASN A 82 11.74 -9.37 -1.05
C ASN A 82 12.45 -10.16 -2.17
N ASP A 83 13.45 -9.57 -2.82
CA ASP A 83 14.21 -10.25 -3.87
C ASP A 83 14.99 -11.46 -3.34
N ILE A 84 15.61 -11.32 -2.16
CA ILE A 84 16.30 -12.42 -1.46
C ILE A 84 15.28 -13.52 -1.11
N ALA A 85 14.16 -13.16 -0.48
CA ALA A 85 13.12 -14.11 -0.10
C ALA A 85 12.56 -14.87 -1.31
N LEU A 86 12.30 -14.19 -2.43
CA LEU A 86 11.85 -14.83 -3.66
C LEU A 86 12.91 -15.74 -4.25
N SER A 87 14.19 -15.34 -4.27
CA SER A 87 15.29 -16.18 -4.76
C SER A 87 15.45 -17.44 -3.93
N THR A 88 15.41 -17.34 -2.60
CA THR A 88 15.46 -18.46 -1.65
C THR A 88 14.27 -19.40 -1.86
N LEU A 89 13.06 -18.85 -2.00
CA LEU A 89 11.86 -19.64 -2.30
C LEU A 89 11.99 -20.38 -3.65
N MET A 90 12.50 -19.73 -4.70
CA MET A 90 12.70 -20.34 -6.02
C MET A 90 13.75 -21.47 -6.00
N LYS A 91 14.72 -21.41 -5.08
CA LYS A 91 15.69 -22.49 -4.85
C LYS A 91 15.09 -23.68 -4.08
N GLY A 92 13.86 -23.56 -3.59
CA GLY A 92 13.19 -24.58 -2.76
C GLY A 92 13.59 -24.54 -1.29
N GLU A 93 14.26 -23.47 -0.85
CA GLU A 93 14.64 -23.26 0.54
C GLU A 93 13.52 -22.57 1.33
N THR A 94 13.42 -22.85 2.62
CA THR A 94 12.44 -22.19 3.50
C THR A 94 12.94 -20.80 3.87
N VAL A 95 12.09 -19.79 3.68
CA VAL A 95 12.37 -18.41 4.10
C VAL A 95 11.83 -18.23 5.52
N VAL A 96 12.73 -18.10 6.49
CA VAL A 96 12.40 -17.77 7.89
C VAL A 96 13.42 -16.74 8.39
N VAL A 97 12.97 -15.72 9.10
CA VAL A 97 13.84 -14.76 9.80
C VAL A 97 13.51 -14.75 11.29
N LYS A 98 14.49 -14.36 12.12
CA LYS A 98 14.38 -14.33 13.58
C LYS A 98 14.67 -12.95 14.11
N ASP A 99 13.98 -12.54 15.17
CA ASP A 99 14.27 -11.30 15.90
C ASP A 99 15.32 -11.50 17.01
N GLU A 100 15.56 -10.45 17.79
CA GLU A 100 16.49 -10.44 18.94
C GLU A 100 16.08 -11.38 20.09
N TRP A 101 14.84 -11.87 20.08
CA TRP A 101 14.26 -12.73 21.11
C TRP A 101 13.99 -14.15 20.61
N ASP A 102 14.53 -14.52 19.44
CA ASP A 102 14.36 -15.83 18.78
C ASP A 102 12.93 -16.11 18.32
N ASN A 103 12.09 -15.08 18.13
CA ASN A 103 10.78 -15.25 17.51
C ASN A 103 10.93 -15.40 15.99
N GLU A 104 10.30 -16.43 15.43
CA GLU A 104 10.33 -16.74 14.01
C GLU A 104 9.25 -15.98 13.22
N TYR A 105 9.65 -15.46 12.06
CA TYR A 105 8.77 -14.77 11.11
C TYR A 105 8.83 -15.47 9.76
N GLU A 106 7.66 -15.74 9.20
CA GLU A 106 7.46 -16.31 7.87
C GLU A 106 7.02 -15.22 6.88
N PRO A 107 7.39 -15.34 5.58
CA PRO A 107 6.97 -14.38 4.57
C PRO A 107 5.46 -14.49 4.27
N ALA A 108 4.80 -13.33 4.16
CA ALA A 108 3.41 -13.25 3.72
C ALA A 108 3.34 -12.96 2.20
N TRP A 109 3.13 -14.00 1.40
CA TRP A 109 3.06 -13.87 -0.06
C TRP A 109 1.72 -13.31 -0.54
N LYS A 110 1.78 -12.34 -1.45
CA LYS A 110 0.59 -11.76 -2.09
C LYS A 110 0.76 -11.74 -3.61
N VAL A 111 -0.17 -12.40 -4.31
CA VAL A 111 -0.26 -12.36 -5.78
C VAL A 111 -1.23 -11.27 -6.19
N ALA A 112 -0.79 -10.38 -7.09
CA ALA A 112 -1.63 -9.34 -7.68
C ALA A 112 -1.43 -9.29 -9.20
N PHE A 113 -2.54 -9.31 -9.94
CA PHE A 113 -2.53 -9.22 -11.40
C PHE A 113 -2.79 -7.79 -11.84
N LYS A 114 -1.97 -7.30 -12.79
CA LYS A 114 -2.16 -6.03 -13.49
C LYS A 114 -2.56 -6.28 -14.93
N LYS A 115 -3.31 -5.35 -15.53
CA LYS A 115 -3.66 -5.44 -16.96
C LYS A 115 -2.38 -5.36 -17.79
N ALA A 116 -2.11 -6.37 -18.61
CA ALA A 116 -0.96 -6.35 -19.52
C ALA A 116 -1.26 -5.37 -20.67
N ASN A 117 -0.42 -4.35 -20.82
CA ASN A 117 -0.37 -3.55 -22.04
C ASN A 117 0.57 -4.24 -23.04
N GLY A 118 0.20 -5.44 -23.51
CA GLY A 118 0.95 -6.17 -24.56
C GLY A 118 2.40 -6.56 -24.26
N GLY A 119 2.89 -6.42 -23.02
CA GLY A 119 4.24 -6.82 -22.64
C GLY A 119 4.28 -8.26 -22.15
N THR A 120 5.07 -9.08 -22.84
CA THR A 120 5.47 -10.44 -22.49
C THR A 120 5.76 -10.60 -21.00
N THR A 121 4.92 -11.35 -20.28
CA THR A 121 5.37 -12.11 -19.12
C THR A 121 6.07 -13.35 -19.65
N THR A 122 7.31 -13.18 -20.12
CA THR A 122 8.22 -14.31 -20.34
C THR A 122 8.71 -14.78 -18.98
N GLY A 123 8.14 -15.89 -18.51
CA GLY A 123 8.81 -16.83 -17.62
C GLY A 123 8.82 -18.15 -18.37
N GLU A 124 9.97 -18.43 -18.99
CA GLU A 124 10.34 -19.64 -19.74
C GLU A 124 9.57 -19.97 -21.04
#